data_AF-A0A2K1Q5Q2-F1
#
_entry.id   AF-A0A2K1Q5Q2-F1
#
_cell.length_a   1.000
_cell.length_b   1.000
_cell.length_c   1.000
_cell.angle_alpha   90.00
_cell.angle_beta   90.00
_cell.angle_gamma   90.00
#
_symmetry.space_group_name_H-M   'P 1'
#
loop_
_entity.id
_entity.type
_entity.pdbx_description
1 polymer ?
#
loop_
_entity_poly.entity_id
_entity_poly.type
_entity_poly.pdbx_seq_one_letter_code
_entity_poly.pdbx_strand_id
1 'polypeptide(L)'
;MSFSLPGSDLYYLPRDNLSPEKYEEIISPVFAWPKIDSKYIFDDSMHFGFQLINMQERAFNGYTNQLPPHGPQAREKLKNMIYHGEVVMLDGFSGSKGGLFYINEHGELICRDPLAFKFDGAQAVIREYTRSVARRDYSNKGGKPRPTALPERSSGIKQPAPLSTINSKAAGRLLAAGGIYNGNPEGFRQAAQQLGGDAPAGYDQMMSDQAKGLLIAGASVAVV
;
A
#
# COMPACT_ATOMS: atom_id res chain seq x y z
N MET A 1 9.33 13.48 19.13
CA MET A 1 8.03 14.03 19.53
C MET A 1 7.42 14.72 18.32
N SER A 2 6.10 14.65 18.15
CA SER A 2 5.39 15.46 17.15
C SER A 2 5.41 16.92 17.61
N PHE A 3 5.83 17.83 16.73
CA PHE A 3 5.88 19.27 17.03
C PHE A 3 4.76 20.03 16.30
N SER A 4 4.09 19.37 15.36
CA SER A 4 3.22 20.02 14.37
C SER A 4 1.73 19.82 14.63
N LEU A 5 1.36 18.78 15.39
CA LEU A 5 -0.02 18.40 15.67
C LEU A 5 -0.20 18.06 17.16
N PRO A 6 -1.41 18.26 17.73
CA PRO A 6 -1.66 17.90 19.12
C PRO A 6 -1.68 16.38 19.32
N GLY A 7 -1.27 15.94 20.51
CA GLY A 7 -1.21 14.53 20.90
C GLY A 7 0.14 13.85 20.62
N SER A 8 0.33 12.65 21.17
CA SER A 8 1.58 11.86 21.03
C SER A 8 1.65 10.99 19.79
N ASP A 9 0.50 10.78 19.13
CA ASP A 9 0.31 9.69 18.18
C ASP A 9 0.12 10.19 16.74
N LEU A 10 0.01 11.50 16.53
CA LEU A 10 -0.14 12.14 15.21
C LEU A 10 1.15 12.82 14.79
N TYR A 11 1.65 12.50 13.59
CA TYR A 11 2.91 13.00 13.07
C TYR A 11 2.71 13.58 11.67
N TYR A 12 3.14 14.82 11.47
CA TYR A 12 3.30 15.42 10.16
C TYR A 12 4.70 15.12 9.63
N LEU A 13 4.81 14.08 8.79
CA LEU A 13 6.10 13.50 8.38
C LEU A 13 7.12 14.48 7.77
N PRO A 14 6.72 15.47 6.94
CA PRO A 14 7.67 16.42 6.36
C PRO A 14 8.45 17.24 7.40
N ARG A 15 7.87 17.43 8.60
CA ARG A 15 8.47 18.25 9.67
C ARG A 15 8.84 17.44 10.90
N ASP A 16 8.02 16.47 11.26
CA ASP A 16 8.22 15.64 12.44
C ASP A 16 9.18 14.49 12.11
N ASN A 17 10.35 14.51 12.76
CA ASN A 17 11.41 13.52 12.53
C ASN A 17 11.10 12.17 13.23
N LEU A 18 10.14 11.42 12.68
CA LEU A 18 9.75 10.11 13.18
C LEU A 18 10.92 9.12 13.10
N SER A 19 11.14 8.30 14.14
CA SER A 19 12.18 7.27 14.07
C SER A 19 11.80 6.20 13.04
N PRO A 20 12.72 5.72 12.19
CA PRO A 20 12.44 4.72 11.17
C PRO A 20 11.68 3.50 11.69
N GLU A 21 12.01 3.00 12.88
CA GLU A 21 11.35 1.84 13.50
C GLU A 21 9.89 2.11 13.89
N LYS A 22 9.46 3.37 13.98
CA LYS A 22 8.07 3.74 14.29
C LYS A 22 7.16 3.76 13.07
N TYR A 23 7.72 3.72 11.86
CA TYR A 23 6.90 3.57 10.65
C TYR A 23 6.16 2.22 10.63
N GLU A 24 6.68 1.21 11.33
CA GLU A 24 6.01 -0.10 11.48
C GLU A 24 4.71 -0.03 12.31
N GLU A 25 4.47 1.09 13.01
CA GLU A 25 3.30 1.33 13.87
C GLU A 25 2.23 2.20 13.18
N ILE A 26 2.45 2.63 11.93
CA ILE A 26 1.51 3.46 11.17
C ILE A 26 0.25 2.63 10.83
N ILE A 27 -0.92 3.19 11.13
CA ILE A 27 -2.22 2.60 10.77
C ILE A 27 -2.77 3.18 9.48
N SER A 28 -3.62 2.39 8.80
CA SER A 28 -4.26 2.82 7.55
C SER A 28 -5.12 4.06 7.74
N PRO A 29 -5.13 5.01 6.79
CA PRO A 29 -6.01 6.19 6.80
C PRO A 29 -7.47 5.88 7.14
N VAL A 30 -7.98 4.73 6.66
CA VAL A 30 -9.36 4.29 6.90
C VAL A 30 -9.63 4.00 8.39
N PHE A 31 -8.63 3.52 9.13
CA PHE A 31 -8.72 3.30 10.58
C PHE A 31 -8.28 4.51 11.39
N ALA A 32 -7.34 5.30 10.88
CA ALA A 32 -6.85 6.52 11.52
C ALA A 32 -7.94 7.59 11.60
N TRP A 33 -8.62 7.86 10.48
CA TRP A 33 -9.53 8.99 10.39
C TRP A 33 -10.67 8.96 11.41
N PRO A 34 -11.43 7.85 11.60
CA PRO A 34 -12.49 7.81 12.61
C PRO A 34 -11.97 8.04 14.04
N LYS A 35 -10.78 7.54 14.38
CA LYS A 35 -10.15 7.77 15.70
C LYS A 35 -9.82 9.25 15.90
N ILE A 36 -9.29 9.91 14.87
CA ILE A 36 -8.96 11.33 14.92
C ILE A 36 -10.23 12.17 15.01
N ASP A 37 -11.21 11.90 14.15
CA ASP A 37 -12.45 12.67 14.04
C ASP A 37 -13.31 12.61 15.32
N SER A 38 -13.22 11.50 16.05
CA SER A 38 -13.87 11.34 17.36
C SER A 38 -13.09 11.99 18.51
N LYS A 39 -11.75 11.99 18.44
CA LYS A 39 -10.87 12.48 19.50
C LYS A 39 -10.66 13.99 19.48
N TYR A 40 -10.68 14.61 18.30
CA TYR A 40 -10.34 16.02 18.14
C TYR A 40 -11.55 16.86 17.75
N ILE A 41 -11.48 18.14 18.09
CA ILE A 41 -12.40 19.17 17.64
C ILE A 41 -11.62 20.09 16.70
N PHE A 42 -12.21 20.38 15.55
CA PHE A 42 -11.65 21.26 14.52
C PHE A 42 -12.25 22.64 14.63
N ASP A 43 -11.48 23.65 14.25
CA ASP A 43 -11.93 25.03 14.20
C ASP A 43 -11.41 25.70 12.92
N ASP A 44 -12.29 26.35 12.18
CA ASP A 44 -11.95 27.07 10.93
C ASP A 44 -11.64 28.55 11.19
N SER A 45 -11.66 29.00 12.44
CA SER A 45 -11.32 30.38 12.78
C SER A 45 -9.91 30.73 12.29
N MET A 46 -9.77 31.95 11.75
CA MET A 46 -8.49 32.47 11.26
C MET A 46 -7.52 32.63 12.42
N HIS A 47 -6.52 31.75 12.49
CA HIS A 47 -5.44 31.83 13.46
C HIS A 47 -4.18 32.42 12.84
N PHE A 48 -3.56 33.38 13.53
CA PHE A 48 -2.29 34.01 13.15
C PHE A 48 -1.04 33.21 13.60
N GLY A 49 -1.20 31.92 13.93
CA GLY A 49 -0.14 31.07 14.52
C GLY A 49 0.45 30.03 13.57
N PHE A 50 1.62 29.47 13.93
CA PHE A 50 2.37 28.45 13.17
C PHE A 50 1.75 27.03 13.17
N GLN A 51 0.47 26.88 13.55
CA GLN A 51 -0.20 25.58 13.64
C GLN A 51 -0.63 25.09 12.25
N LEU A 52 -0.28 23.84 11.94
CA LEU A 52 -0.55 23.22 10.63
C LEU A 52 -2.05 23.06 10.34
N ILE A 53 -2.78 22.66 11.39
CA ILE A 53 -4.23 22.49 11.46
C ILE A 53 -4.69 23.08 12.78
N ASN A 54 -5.71 23.94 12.75
CA ASN A 54 -6.35 24.41 13.96
C ASN A 54 -7.28 23.32 14.49
N MET A 55 -6.80 22.60 15.50
CA MET A 55 -7.49 21.49 16.14
C MET A 55 -7.03 21.36 17.58
N GLN A 56 -7.93 20.85 18.43
CA GLN A 56 -7.67 20.61 19.85
C GLN A 56 -8.22 19.26 20.27
N GLU A 57 -7.57 18.62 21.24
CA GLU A 57 -8.07 17.38 21.83
C GLU A 57 -9.38 17.69 22.57
N ARG A 58 -10.39 16.84 22.36
CA ARG A 58 -11.67 17.01 23.03
C ARG A 58 -11.47 16.87 24.54
N ALA A 59 -11.80 17.93 25.29
CA ALA A 59 -11.73 17.88 26.75
C ALA A 59 -12.65 16.77 27.29
N PHE A 60 -12.11 15.89 28.13
CA PHE A 60 -12.87 14.79 28.75
C PHE A 60 -13.88 15.28 29.80
N ASN A 61 -13.62 16.45 30.41
CA ASN A 61 -14.45 17.07 31.44
C ASN A 61 -14.80 18.51 31.06
N GLY A 62 -16.07 18.79 30.77
CA GLY A 62 -16.56 20.17 30.70
C GLY A 62 -17.70 20.37 29.73
N TYR A 63 -18.91 20.25 30.25
CA TYR A 63 -20.17 20.76 29.71
C TYR A 63 -20.01 21.98 28.79
N THR A 64 -19.94 21.73 27.49
CA THR A 64 -20.37 22.69 26.48
C THR A 64 -21.16 21.90 25.44
N ASN A 65 -22.49 21.96 25.51
CA ASN A 65 -23.40 21.37 24.53
C ASN A 65 -23.35 22.08 23.17
N GLN A 66 -22.27 22.80 22.87
CA GLN A 66 -22.06 23.51 21.62
C GLN A 66 -20.86 22.88 20.93
N LEU A 67 -21.15 22.01 19.95
CA LEU A 67 -20.20 21.75 18.87
C LEU A 67 -19.79 23.10 18.29
N PRO A 68 -18.48 23.42 18.19
CA PRO A 68 -18.07 24.64 17.54
C PRO A 68 -18.69 24.73 16.13
N PRO A 69 -19.29 25.87 15.76
CA PRO A 69 -20.00 26.02 14.49
C PRO A 69 -19.06 26.05 13.26
N HIS A 70 -17.75 25.90 13.46
CA HIS A 70 -16.70 26.11 12.48
C HIS A 70 -15.67 24.97 12.61
N GLY A 71 -15.16 24.45 11.50
CA GLY A 71 -14.29 23.27 11.49
C GLY A 71 -14.34 22.37 10.24
N PRO A 72 -15.35 22.42 9.33
CA PRO A 72 -15.36 21.57 8.14
C PRO A 72 -14.11 21.69 7.26
N GLN A 73 -13.52 22.89 7.13
CA GLN A 73 -12.35 23.08 6.27
C GLN A 73 -11.08 22.48 6.88
N ALA A 74 -10.80 22.78 8.15
CA ALA A 74 -9.67 22.24 8.90
C ALA A 74 -9.78 20.72 9.02
N ARG A 75 -10.99 20.21 9.25
CA ARG A 75 -11.30 18.77 9.27
C ARG A 75 -11.01 18.11 7.93
N GLU A 76 -11.57 18.64 6.83
CA GLU A 76 -11.36 18.07 5.50
C GLU A 76 -9.90 18.21 5.03
N LYS A 77 -9.22 19.30 5.41
CA LYS A 77 -7.78 19.49 5.17
C LYS A 77 -6.97 18.40 5.85
N LEU A 78 -7.16 18.18 7.17
CA LEU A 78 -6.44 17.12 7.89
C LEU A 78 -6.75 15.74 7.31
N LYS A 79 -8.03 15.47 7.01
CA LYS A 79 -8.44 14.22 6.36
C LYS A 79 -7.65 14.00 5.08
N ASN A 80 -7.60 14.99 4.19
CA ASN A 80 -6.86 14.88 2.95
C ASN A 80 -5.37 14.64 3.21
N MET A 81 -4.74 15.37 4.14
CA MET A 81 -3.34 15.15 4.48
C MET A 81 -3.04 13.71 4.96
N ILE A 82 -3.97 13.10 5.70
CA ILE A 82 -3.84 11.70 6.14
C ILE A 82 -3.92 10.74 4.95
N TYR A 83 -4.92 10.93 4.08
CA TYR A 83 -5.09 10.07 2.91
C TYR A 83 -3.96 10.22 1.87
N HIS A 84 -3.27 11.36 1.83
CA HIS A 84 -2.08 11.58 0.99
C HIS A 84 -0.77 11.17 1.68
N GLY A 85 -0.83 10.60 2.89
CA GLY A 85 0.35 10.12 3.60
C GLY A 85 1.29 11.21 4.14
N GLU A 86 0.83 12.46 4.22
CA GLU A 86 1.59 13.55 4.81
C GLU A 86 1.50 13.53 6.35
N VAL A 87 0.32 13.19 6.85
CA VAL A 87 0.06 13.00 8.28
C VAL A 87 -0.22 11.54 8.52
N VAL A 88 0.43 10.97 9.53
CA VAL A 88 0.23 9.58 9.93
C VAL A 88 -0.16 9.50 11.39
N MET A 89 -1.01 8.52 11.70
CA MET A 89 -1.32 8.14 13.06
C MET A 89 -0.60 6.85 13.39
N LEU A 90 0.00 6.79 14.58
CA LEU A 90 0.57 5.57 15.13
C LEU A 90 -0.45 4.88 16.03
N ASP A 91 -0.53 3.55 15.98
CA ASP A 91 -1.41 2.80 16.89
C ASP A 91 -0.87 2.72 18.33
N GLY A 92 0.38 3.13 18.55
CA GLY A 92 1.04 3.08 19.86
C GLY A 92 1.36 1.65 20.34
N PHE A 93 1.13 1.39 21.63
CA PHE A 93 1.62 0.20 22.34
C PHE A 93 0.84 -1.11 22.06
N SER A 94 -0.35 -1.05 21.46
CA SER A 94 -1.21 -2.23 21.22
C SER A 94 -1.34 -2.63 19.74
N GLY A 95 -0.70 -1.90 18.83
CA GLY A 95 -0.84 -2.13 17.39
C GLY A 95 -0.05 -3.33 16.90
N SER A 96 -0.62 -4.06 15.94
CA SER A 96 0.09 -5.06 15.17
C SER A 96 1.18 -4.38 14.32
N LYS A 97 2.41 -4.40 14.84
CA LYS A 97 3.60 -3.95 14.10
C LYS A 97 3.66 -4.64 12.75
N GLY A 98 4.00 -3.89 11.72
CA GLY A 98 4.08 -4.45 10.37
C GLY A 98 2.73 -4.60 9.68
N GLY A 99 1.63 -4.07 10.24
CA GLY A 99 0.29 -4.23 9.69
C GLY A 99 0.13 -3.57 8.32
N LEU A 100 0.53 -2.30 8.20
CA LEU A 100 0.47 -1.53 6.95
C LEU A 100 1.86 -1.35 6.31
N PHE A 101 2.84 -0.96 7.12
CA PHE A 101 4.23 -0.84 6.69
C PHE A 101 5.10 -1.76 7.54
N TYR A 102 6.11 -2.39 6.92
CA TYR A 102 7.12 -3.16 7.62
C TYR A 102 8.50 -2.86 7.04
N ILE A 103 9.53 -2.97 7.87
CA ILE A 103 10.93 -2.83 7.44
C ILE A 103 11.43 -4.22 7.05
N ASN A 104 11.90 -4.38 5.82
CA ASN A 104 12.45 -5.65 5.33
C ASN A 104 13.86 -5.91 5.89
N GLU A 105 14.43 -7.07 5.56
CA GLU A 105 15.79 -7.44 5.98
C GLU A 105 16.88 -6.50 5.45
N HIS A 106 16.61 -5.74 4.38
CA HIS A 106 17.54 -4.76 3.82
C HIS A 106 17.45 -3.38 4.49
N GLY A 107 16.51 -3.19 5.43
CA GLY A 107 16.28 -1.89 6.07
C GLY A 107 15.41 -0.94 5.25
N GLU A 108 14.71 -1.44 4.23
CA GLU A 108 13.79 -0.67 3.40
C GLU A 108 12.37 -0.78 3.94
N LEU A 109 11.61 0.31 3.87
CA LEU A 109 10.21 0.32 4.27
C LEU A 109 9.33 -0.17 3.12
N ILE A 110 8.57 -1.24 3.37
CA ILE A 110 7.64 -1.84 2.42
C ILE A 110 6.21 -1.56 2.88
N CYS A 111 5.39 -1.05 1.96
CA CYS A 111 3.94 -0.91 2.17
C CYS A 111 3.23 -2.20 1.74
N ARG A 112 2.37 -2.74 2.60
CA ARG A 112 1.56 -3.95 2.31
C ARG A 112 0.32 -3.64 1.50
N ASP A 113 -0.26 -2.46 1.71
CA ASP A 113 -1.46 -2.02 1.02
C ASP A 113 -1.30 -0.56 0.55
N PRO A 114 -0.68 -0.34 -0.63
CA PRO A 114 -0.54 0.99 -1.20
C PRO A 114 -1.89 1.67 -1.49
N LEU A 115 -2.96 0.89 -1.71
CA LEU A 115 -4.30 1.39 -2.02
C LEU A 115 -5.02 1.97 -0.79
N ALA A 116 -4.47 1.76 0.41
CA ALA A 116 -4.93 2.43 1.63
C ALA A 116 -4.79 3.97 1.55
N PHE A 117 -3.91 4.46 0.67
CA PHE A 117 -3.66 5.87 0.44
C PHE A 117 -4.24 6.34 -0.90
N LYS A 118 -4.52 7.64 -1.00
CA LYS A 118 -4.86 8.28 -2.27
C LYS A 118 -3.59 8.65 -3.03
N PHE A 119 -3.66 8.58 -4.36
CA PHE A 119 -2.56 8.94 -5.26
C PHE A 119 -1.26 8.25 -4.84
N ASP A 120 -0.14 8.99 -4.81
CA ASP A 120 1.17 8.50 -4.41
C ASP A 120 1.42 8.57 -2.89
N GLY A 121 0.36 8.58 -2.07
CA GLY A 121 0.49 8.82 -0.63
C GLY A 121 1.37 7.79 0.10
N ALA A 122 1.31 6.51 -0.29
CA ALA A 122 2.21 5.49 0.24
C ALA A 122 3.69 5.78 -0.10
N GLN A 123 3.96 6.28 -1.31
CA GLN A 123 5.31 6.66 -1.73
C GLN A 123 5.81 7.91 -1.00
N ALA A 124 4.92 8.84 -0.65
CA ALA A 124 5.26 9.98 0.19
C ALA A 124 5.75 9.53 1.58
N VAL A 125 5.07 8.58 2.21
CA VAL A 125 5.50 8.00 3.50
C VAL A 125 6.87 7.31 3.37
N ILE A 126 7.07 6.50 2.34
CA ILE A 126 8.35 5.81 2.08
C ILE A 126 9.49 6.82 1.89
N ARG A 127 9.24 7.91 1.15
CA ARG A 127 10.24 8.98 0.97
C ARG A 127 10.64 9.63 2.28
N GLU A 128 9.67 9.92 3.17
CA GLU A 128 9.97 10.50 4.48
C GLU A 128 10.67 9.49 5.40
N TYR A 129 10.39 8.20 5.26
CA TYR A 129 11.18 7.15 5.91
C TYR A 129 12.64 7.20 5.48
N THR A 130 12.93 7.23 4.17
CA THR A 130 14.30 7.31 3.66
C THR A 130 15.03 8.54 4.19
N ARG A 131 14.36 9.69 4.28
CA ARG A 131 14.90 10.91 4.90
C ARG A 131 15.19 10.71 6.40
N SER A 132 14.27 10.06 7.12
CA SER A 132 14.44 9.77 8.54
C SER A 132 15.61 8.81 8.80
N VAL A 133 15.85 7.85 7.90
CA VAL A 133 17.01 6.96 7.94
C VAL A 133 18.30 7.75 7.69
N ALA A 134 18.35 8.57 6.64
CA ALA A 134 19.53 9.35 6.27
C ALA A 134 19.96 10.36 7.35
N ARG A 135 19.04 10.80 8.21
CA ARG A 135 19.31 11.71 9.34
C ARG A 135 19.90 11.02 10.57
N ARG A 136 19.99 9.69 10.60
CA ARG A 136 20.36 8.92 11.78
C ARG A 136 21.63 8.12 11.52
N ASP A 137 22.46 8.02 12.56
CA ASP A 137 23.62 7.15 12.51
C ASP A 137 23.25 5.71 12.87
N TYR A 138 23.43 4.81 11.92
CA TYR A 138 23.22 3.38 12.07
C TYR A 138 24.54 2.58 12.13
N SER A 139 25.69 3.24 12.27
CA SER A 139 27.01 2.62 12.38
C SER A 139 27.06 1.47 13.39
N ASN A 140 26.45 1.66 14.56
CA ASN A 140 26.39 0.67 15.64
C ASN A 140 25.29 -0.41 15.47
N LYS A 141 24.52 -0.37 14.39
CA LYS A 141 23.40 -1.30 14.11
C LYS A 141 23.55 -2.02 12.77
N GLY A 142 24.77 -2.15 12.27
CA GLY A 142 25.04 -2.79 10.98
C GLY A 142 24.65 -1.94 9.77
N GLY A 143 24.59 -0.61 9.94
CA GLY A 143 24.39 0.35 8.85
C GLY A 143 22.94 0.52 8.37
N LYS A 144 21.96 -0.13 9.01
CA LYS A 144 20.56 -0.09 8.60
C LYS A 144 19.56 -0.09 9.77
N PRO A 145 18.31 0.37 9.55
CA PRO A 145 17.22 0.24 10.52
C PRO A 145 16.92 -1.21 10.87
N ARG A 146 16.38 -1.44 12.07
CA ARG A 146 16.00 -2.78 12.55
C ARG A 146 14.85 -3.34 11.70
N PRO A 147 14.97 -4.55 11.12
CA PRO A 147 13.87 -5.24 10.47
C PRO A 147 12.67 -5.44 11.41
N THR A 148 11.45 -5.35 10.87
CA THR A 148 10.23 -5.55 11.65
C THR A 148 10.05 -7.04 11.93
N ALA A 149 9.96 -7.42 13.21
CA ALA A 149 9.65 -8.79 13.60
C ALA A 149 8.18 -9.10 13.26
N LEU A 150 7.95 -9.75 12.13
CA LEU A 150 6.64 -10.18 11.69
C LEU A 150 6.29 -11.52 12.33
N PRO A 151 5.09 -11.71 12.90
CA PRO A 151 4.67 -13.02 13.38
C PRO A 151 4.69 -14.04 12.23
N GLU A 152 5.13 -15.26 12.51
CA GLU A 152 5.29 -16.41 11.59
C GLU A 152 4.01 -16.85 10.84
N ARG A 153 2.93 -16.06 10.87
CA ARG A 153 1.71 -16.26 10.08
C ARG A 153 1.89 -15.98 8.57
N SER A 154 3.12 -15.88 8.08
CA SER A 154 3.41 -15.67 6.65
C SER A 154 4.49 -16.60 6.10
N SER A 155 4.79 -17.72 6.76
CA SER A 155 5.52 -18.85 6.17
C SER A 155 4.73 -19.61 5.08
N GLY A 156 3.59 -19.06 4.63
CA GLY A 156 2.80 -19.54 3.49
C GLY A 156 2.49 -18.48 2.42
N ILE A 157 2.92 -17.23 2.59
CA ILE A 157 2.84 -16.23 1.51
C ILE A 157 4.27 -16.00 1.05
N LYS A 158 4.68 -16.78 0.06
CA LYS A 158 5.84 -16.43 -0.77
C LYS A 158 5.69 -14.95 -1.12
N GLN A 159 6.72 -14.17 -0.83
CA GLN A 159 7.07 -12.94 -1.55
C GLN A 159 6.43 -12.98 -2.95
N PRO A 160 5.74 -11.92 -3.44
CA PRO A 160 5.46 -11.87 -4.86
C PRO A 160 6.81 -11.97 -5.54
N ALA A 161 7.08 -13.15 -6.10
CA ALA A 161 8.28 -13.41 -6.86
C ALA A 161 8.36 -12.34 -7.95
N PRO A 162 9.56 -11.86 -8.30
CA PRO A 162 9.73 -10.78 -9.26
C PRO A 162 9.03 -11.14 -10.56
N LEU A 163 7.85 -10.55 -10.82
CA LEU A 163 7.05 -10.61 -12.06
C LEU A 163 6.93 -11.98 -12.77
N SER A 164 7.26 -13.09 -12.13
CA SER A 164 7.26 -14.43 -12.72
C SER A 164 5.86 -14.98 -12.97
N THR A 165 4.82 -14.26 -12.52
CA THR A 165 3.43 -14.53 -12.86
C THR A 165 3.09 -14.08 -14.28
N ILE A 166 3.72 -13.01 -14.77
CA ILE A 166 3.39 -12.41 -16.06
C ILE A 166 3.89 -13.29 -17.20
N ASN A 167 5.11 -13.83 -17.11
CA ASN A 167 5.70 -14.69 -18.14
C ASN A 167 5.47 -16.20 -17.89
N SER A 168 4.29 -16.56 -17.34
CA SER A 168 3.95 -17.93 -16.95
C SER A 168 3.19 -18.70 -18.04
N LYS A 169 3.12 -20.04 -17.94
CA LYS A 169 2.29 -20.87 -18.84
C LYS A 169 0.82 -20.42 -18.88
N ALA A 170 0.28 -19.98 -17.74
CA ALA A 170 -1.10 -19.51 -17.64
C ALA A 170 -1.33 -18.27 -18.50
N ALA A 171 -0.41 -17.30 -18.47
CA ALA A 171 -0.46 -16.12 -19.34
C ALA A 171 -0.38 -16.52 -20.82
N GLY A 172 0.50 -17.47 -21.16
CA GLY A 172 0.59 -18.05 -22.51
C GLY A 172 -0.71 -18.66 -23.02
N ARG A 173 -1.40 -19.45 -22.19
CA ARG A 173 -2.69 -20.08 -22.54
C ARG A 173 -3.79 -19.05 -22.75
N LEU A 174 -3.82 -18.01 -21.92
CA LEU A 174 -4.77 -16.90 -22.08
C LEU A 174 -4.52 -16.12 -23.37
N LEU A 175 -3.25 -15.87 -23.73
CA LEU A 175 -2.89 -15.25 -25.01
C LEU A 175 -3.32 -16.12 -26.20
N ALA A 176 -3.17 -17.45 -26.12
CA ALA A 176 -3.66 -18.36 -27.15
C ALA A 176 -5.18 -18.27 -27.31
N ALA A 177 -5.93 -18.30 -26.21
CA ALA A 177 -7.39 -18.14 -26.22
C ALA A 177 -7.81 -16.77 -26.79
N GLY A 178 -7.12 -15.70 -26.40
CA GLY A 178 -7.35 -14.34 -26.91
C GLY A 178 -7.06 -14.22 -28.41
N GLY A 179 -5.98 -14.83 -28.89
CA GLY A 179 -5.62 -14.86 -30.30
C GLY A 179 -6.64 -15.60 -31.17
N ILE A 180 -7.18 -16.72 -30.67
CA ILE A 180 -8.24 -17.47 -31.36
C ILE A 180 -9.52 -16.63 -31.40
N TYR A 181 -9.94 -16.08 -30.26
CA TYR A 181 -11.16 -15.28 -30.18
C TYR A 181 -11.10 -14.03 -31.07
N ASN A 182 -9.93 -13.39 -31.13
CA ASN A 182 -9.73 -12.19 -31.93
C ASN A 182 -9.44 -12.50 -33.41
N GLY A 183 -9.30 -13.77 -33.80
CA GLY A 183 -8.93 -14.17 -35.17
C GLY A 183 -7.50 -13.78 -35.56
N ASN A 184 -6.64 -13.51 -34.58
CA ASN A 184 -5.24 -13.11 -34.76
C ASN A 184 -4.30 -13.97 -33.90
N PRO A 185 -4.14 -15.27 -34.21
CA PRO A 185 -3.28 -16.14 -33.42
C PRO A 185 -1.82 -15.68 -33.46
N GLU A 186 -1.30 -15.30 -34.63
CA GLU A 186 0.12 -14.94 -34.80
C GLU A 186 0.53 -13.70 -34.00
N GLY A 187 -0.28 -12.64 -33.97
CA GLY A 187 0.02 -11.45 -33.17
C GLY A 187 0.07 -11.73 -31.67
N PHE A 188 -0.82 -12.60 -31.18
CA PHE A 188 -0.84 -13.02 -29.78
C PHE A 188 0.26 -14.05 -29.46
N ARG A 189 0.70 -14.83 -30.45
CA ARG A 189 1.88 -15.70 -30.31
C ARG A 189 3.14 -14.88 -30.14
N GLN A 190 3.30 -13.82 -30.94
CA GLN A 190 4.41 -12.87 -30.81
C GLN A 190 4.39 -12.17 -29.45
N ALA A 191 3.20 -11.79 -28.95
CA ALA A 191 3.06 -11.25 -27.60
C ALA A 191 3.52 -12.26 -26.52
N ALA A 192 3.19 -13.55 -26.66
CA ALA A 192 3.66 -14.60 -25.74
C ALA A 192 5.19 -14.78 -25.80
N GLN A 193 5.79 -14.66 -26.99
CA GLN A 193 7.25 -14.70 -27.19
C GLN A 193 7.95 -13.49 -26.55
N GLN A 194 7.39 -12.29 -26.72
CA GLN A 194 7.91 -11.07 -26.10
C GLN A 194 7.79 -11.09 -24.58
N LEU A 195 6.74 -11.75 -24.06
CA LEU A 195 6.57 -11.98 -22.63
C LEU A 195 7.66 -12.90 -22.06
N GLY A 196 8.19 -13.81 -22.87
CA GLY A 196 9.25 -14.74 -22.51
C GLY A 196 8.85 -15.73 -21.42
N GLY A 197 9.84 -16.28 -20.70
CA GLY A 197 9.61 -17.26 -19.64
C GLY A 197 8.90 -18.52 -20.14
N ASP A 198 7.88 -18.95 -19.41
CA ASP A 198 7.05 -20.12 -19.74
C ASP A 198 5.82 -19.79 -20.62
N ALA A 199 5.59 -18.51 -20.93
CA ALA A 199 4.43 -18.09 -21.71
C ALA A 199 4.40 -18.69 -23.14
N PRO A 200 5.51 -18.77 -23.90
CA PRO A 200 5.51 -19.43 -25.21
C PRO A 200 5.10 -20.90 -25.13
N ALA A 201 5.64 -21.62 -24.14
CA ALA A 201 5.31 -23.04 -23.93
C ALA A 201 3.84 -23.24 -23.54
N GLY A 202 3.27 -22.35 -22.73
CA GLY A 202 1.85 -22.37 -22.39
C GLY A 202 0.94 -22.07 -23.59
N TYR A 203 1.35 -21.14 -24.46
CA TYR A 203 0.65 -20.80 -25.69
C TYR A 203 0.62 -21.99 -26.66
N ASP A 204 1.77 -22.58 -26.97
CA ASP A 204 1.88 -23.71 -27.89
C ASP A 204 1.14 -24.94 -27.33
N GLN A 205 1.17 -25.15 -26.01
CA GLN A 205 0.42 -26.23 -25.37
C GLN A 205 -1.10 -26.07 -25.57
N MET A 206 -1.68 -24.88 -25.34
CA MET A 206 -3.11 -24.64 -25.55
C MET A 206 -3.52 -24.86 -27.01
N MET A 207 -2.72 -24.35 -27.95
CA MET A 207 -2.97 -24.53 -29.39
C MET A 207 -2.91 -26.01 -29.80
N SER A 208 -1.93 -26.75 -29.28
CA SER A 208 -1.81 -28.21 -29.49
C SER A 208 -3.00 -28.97 -28.87
N ASP A 209 -3.37 -28.66 -27.63
CA ASP A 209 -4.45 -29.36 -26.93
C ASP A 209 -5.82 -29.06 -27.57
N GLN A 210 -6.02 -27.85 -28.09
CA GLN A 210 -7.22 -27.51 -28.86
C GLN A 210 -7.23 -28.17 -30.24
N ALA A 211 -6.09 -28.25 -30.93
CA ALA A 211 -5.98 -29.02 -32.17
C ALA A 211 -6.32 -30.51 -31.94
N LYS A 212 -5.89 -31.09 -30.80
CA LYS A 212 -6.28 -32.44 -30.39
C LYS A 212 -7.78 -32.53 -30.09
N GLY A 213 -8.35 -31.57 -29.37
CA GLY A 213 -9.79 -31.52 -29.09
C GLY A 213 -10.65 -31.42 -30.35
N LEU A 214 -10.21 -30.64 -31.35
CA LEU A 214 -10.89 -30.49 -32.62
C LEU A 214 -10.75 -31.73 -33.52
N LEU A 215 -9.60 -32.41 -33.50
CA LEU A 215 -9.40 -33.68 -34.21
C LEU A 215 -10.30 -34.80 -33.67
N ILE A 216 -10.56 -34.84 -32.35
CA ILE A 216 -11.50 -35.80 -31.75
C ILE A 216 -12.94 -35.50 -32.19
N ALA A 217 -13.34 -34.22 -32.22
CA ALA A 217 -14.67 -33.83 -32.70
C ALA A 217 -14.87 -34.08 -34.21
N GLY A 218 -13.82 -33.92 -35.02
CA GLY A 218 -13.85 -34.20 -36.47
C GLY A 218 -13.92 -35.69 -36.81
N ALA A 219 -13.27 -36.54 -36.01
CA ALA A 219 -13.36 -38.00 -36.17
C ALA A 219 -14.76 -38.56 -35.83
N SER A 220 -15.55 -37.85 -35.02
CA SER A 220 -16.93 -38.25 -34.70
C SER A 220 -17.96 -37.94 -35.80
N VAL A 221 -17.59 -37.20 -36.86
CA VAL A 221 -18.50 -36.91 -37.99
C VAL A 221 -18.27 -37.86 -39.18
N ALA A 222 -17.30 -38.78 -39.09
CA ALA A 222 -17.00 -39.78 -40.14
C ALA A 222 -17.50 -41.20 -39.81
N VAL A 223 -18.45 -41.34 -38.88
CA VAL A 223 -19.22 -42.59 -38.66
C VAL A 223 -20.70 -42.27 -38.68
N VAL A 224 -21.23 -42.06 -39.89
CA VAL A 224 -22.64 -42.30 -40.26
C VAL A 224 -22.63 -42.88 -41.66
#